data_AF-A0A962AXM8-F1
#
_entry.id   AF-A0A962AXM8-F1
#
_cell.length_a   1.000
_cell.length_b   1.000
_cell.length_c   1.000
_cell.angle_alpha   90.00
_cell.angle_beta   90.00
_cell.angle_gamma   90.00
#
_symmetry.space_group_name_H-M   'P 1'
#
loop_
_entity.id
_entity.type
_entity.pdbx_description
1 polymer ?
#
loop_
_entity_poly.entity_id
_entity_poly.type
_entity_poly.pdbx_seq_one_letter_code
_entity_poly.pdbx_strand_id
1 'polypeptide(L)'
;MSERELAKDFEPVTREAWLAIVAKALKGEDFEKRLVSHTIDGLRIEPLYTRDAVPAGAAAGLPGEAPFTRGRTATPPAGGWDIRQLHVETEARRLAEAVIADLEGGVTSLSLRLEAPGQIGLPPRAPDLAEALASVDLAICPIALEPGDIYPDGAGLLLGLWGERKIAATDRKGAFNADPLGTLAATGA
;
A
#
# COMPACT_ATOMS: atom_id res chain seq x y z
N MET A 1 -9.66 -9.02 38.25
CA MET A 1 -8.98 -7.71 38.19
C MET A 1 -9.80 -6.73 39.00
N SER A 2 -9.21 -5.95 39.91
CA SER A 2 -10.01 -4.96 40.66
C SER A 2 -10.51 -3.89 39.69
N GLU A 3 -11.80 -3.60 39.75
CA GLU A 3 -12.42 -2.53 39.00
C GLU A 3 -11.87 -1.19 39.53
N ARG A 4 -11.29 -0.38 38.64
CA ARG A 4 -10.77 0.94 38.97
C ARG A 4 -11.61 1.98 38.25
N GLU A 5 -12.35 2.75 39.01
CA GLU A 5 -13.19 3.83 38.49
C GLU A 5 -12.38 5.13 38.44
N LEU A 6 -11.89 5.49 37.25
CA LEU A 6 -10.95 6.60 37.08
C LEU A 6 -11.63 7.98 37.06
N ALA A 7 -12.82 8.09 36.45
CA ALA A 7 -13.47 9.37 36.18
C ALA A 7 -14.61 9.71 37.17
N LYS A 8 -14.98 8.80 38.08
CA LYS A 8 -16.20 8.95 38.90
C LYS A 8 -16.14 10.10 39.90
N ASP A 9 -14.92 10.47 40.32
CA ASP A 9 -14.70 11.51 41.32
C ASP A 9 -14.81 12.92 40.71
N PHE A 10 -15.12 13.00 39.41
CA PHE A 10 -15.31 14.25 38.67
C PHE A 10 -16.73 14.31 38.10
N GLU A 11 -17.27 15.53 38.00
CA GLU A 11 -18.55 15.74 37.34
C GLU A 11 -18.46 15.36 35.84
N PRO A 12 -19.47 14.67 35.29
CA PRO A 12 -19.52 14.38 33.86
C PRO A 12 -19.51 15.66 33.03
N VAL A 13 -18.61 15.73 32.05
CA VAL A 13 -18.48 16.88 31.15
C VAL A 13 -19.26 16.64 29.86
N THR A 14 -20.10 17.59 29.47
CA THR A 14 -20.82 17.56 28.20
C THR A 14 -20.03 18.22 27.07
N ARG A 15 -20.44 17.97 25.82
CA ARG A 15 -19.84 18.61 24.65
C ARG A 15 -20.00 20.14 24.68
N GLU A 16 -21.11 20.63 25.20
CA GLU A 16 -21.41 22.06 25.32
C GLU A 16 -20.49 22.73 26.35
N ALA A 17 -20.25 22.07 27.48
CA ALA A 17 -19.29 22.55 28.48
C ALA A 17 -17.88 22.63 27.91
N TRP A 18 -17.48 21.65 27.09
CA TRP A 18 -16.21 21.68 26.37
C TRP A 18 -16.16 22.82 25.34
N LEU A 19 -17.20 22.99 24.51
CA LEU A 19 -17.28 24.09 23.53
C LEU A 19 -17.19 25.47 24.19
N ALA A 20 -17.77 25.64 25.39
CA ALA A 20 -17.68 26.90 26.13
C ALA A 20 -16.23 27.22 26.56
N ILE A 21 -15.43 26.21 26.92
CA ILE A 21 -14.01 26.39 27.22
C ILE A 21 -13.23 26.70 25.94
N VAL A 22 -13.52 26.00 24.83
CA VAL A 22 -12.90 26.26 23.53
C VAL A 22 -13.17 27.69 23.06
N ALA A 23 -14.41 28.18 23.16
CA ALA A 23 -14.77 29.54 22.78
C ALA A 23 -13.98 30.60 23.58
N LYS A 24 -13.74 30.36 24.88
CA LYS A 24 -12.88 31.22 25.71
C LYS A 24 -11.43 31.17 25.22
N ALA A 25 -10.91 29.99 24.91
CA ALA A 25 -9.55 29.82 24.41
C ALA A 25 -9.32 30.50 23.05
N LEU A 26 -10.35 30.48 22.18
CA LEU A 26 -10.35 31.14 20.88
C LEU A 26 -10.51 32.66 20.96
N LYS A 27 -10.75 33.25 22.14
CA LYS A 27 -10.92 34.70 22.32
C LYS A 27 -11.94 35.34 21.36
N GLY A 28 -13.03 34.62 21.07
CA GLY A 28 -14.08 35.06 20.17
C GLY A 28 -13.82 34.82 18.68
N GLU A 29 -12.71 34.16 18.32
CA GLU A 29 -12.50 33.70 16.95
C GLU A 29 -13.44 32.55 16.59
N ASP A 30 -13.74 32.45 15.30
CA ASP A 30 -14.70 31.49 14.75
C ASP A 30 -14.16 30.04 14.83
N PHE A 31 -14.89 29.16 15.53
CA PHE A 31 -14.51 27.76 15.73
C PHE A 31 -14.27 27.04 14.41
N GLU A 32 -15.18 27.26 13.46
CA GLU A 32 -15.16 26.62 12.15
C GLU A 32 -13.88 26.99 11.38
N LYS A 33 -13.59 28.29 11.25
CA LYS A 33 -12.38 28.77 10.57
C LYS A 33 -11.09 28.41 11.30
N ARG A 34 -11.11 28.28 12.63
CA ARG A 34 -9.89 28.14 13.43
C ARG A 34 -9.50 26.69 13.74
N LEU A 35 -10.46 25.79 13.89
CA LEU A 35 -10.20 24.44 14.39
C LEU A 35 -10.70 23.32 13.48
N VAL A 36 -11.62 23.61 12.56
CA VAL A 36 -12.09 22.60 11.60
C VAL A 36 -11.21 22.67 10.37
N SER A 37 -10.72 21.50 9.94
CA SER A 37 -9.96 21.39 8.70
C SER A 37 -10.80 20.68 7.64
N HIS A 38 -10.49 20.95 6.38
CA HIS A 38 -11.11 20.27 5.24
C HIS A 38 -10.00 19.69 4.37
N THR A 39 -10.19 18.44 3.92
CA THR A 39 -9.33 17.86 2.89
C THR A 39 -9.57 18.55 1.54
N ILE A 40 -8.70 18.31 0.57
CA ILE A 40 -8.78 18.92 -0.77
C ILE A 40 -10.10 18.60 -1.49
N ASP A 41 -10.68 17.44 -1.22
CA ASP A 41 -11.97 16.96 -1.71
C ASP A 41 -13.16 17.32 -0.79
N GLY A 42 -12.93 18.14 0.24
CA GLY A 42 -13.98 18.75 1.05
C GLY A 42 -14.44 17.92 2.25
N LEU A 43 -13.73 16.85 2.63
CA LEU A 43 -14.05 16.11 3.84
C LEU A 43 -13.74 16.96 5.07
N ARG A 44 -14.77 17.20 5.86
CA ARG A 44 -14.70 17.92 7.13
C ARG A 44 -14.03 17.05 8.20
N ILE A 45 -13.00 17.61 8.84
CA ILE A 45 -12.29 16.98 9.96
C ILE A 45 -12.52 17.80 11.22
N GLU A 46 -13.24 17.21 12.17
CA GLU A 46 -13.53 17.82 13.48
C GLU A 46 -12.29 17.78 14.39
N PRO A 47 -12.05 18.80 15.23
CA PRO A 47 -10.94 18.80 16.18
C PRO A 47 -11.15 17.82 17.34
N LEU A 48 -12.35 17.27 17.50
CA LEU A 48 -12.70 16.29 18.51
C LEU A 48 -13.76 15.32 18.00
N TYR A 49 -13.45 14.02 18.04
CA TYR A 49 -14.40 12.93 17.79
C TYR A 49 -14.77 12.25 19.11
N THR A 50 -16.07 11.99 19.30
CA THR A 50 -16.60 11.30 20.49
C THR A 50 -17.11 9.90 20.10
N ARG A 51 -17.60 9.15 21.09
CA ARG A 51 -18.26 7.85 20.84
C ARG A 51 -19.43 7.95 19.86
N ASP A 52 -20.12 9.09 19.82
CA ASP A 52 -21.25 9.33 18.91
C ASP A 52 -20.82 9.40 17.44
N ALA A 53 -19.54 9.66 17.18
CA ALA A 53 -18.98 9.68 15.84
C ALA A 53 -18.56 8.28 15.34
N VAL A 54 -18.60 7.26 16.20
CA VAL A 54 -18.26 5.89 15.81
C VAL A 54 -19.42 5.29 15.01
N PRO A 55 -19.21 4.83 13.76
CA PRO A 55 -20.26 4.21 12.97
C PRO A 55 -20.87 2.98 13.68
N ALA A 56 -22.18 2.79 13.52
CA ALA A 56 -22.87 1.63 14.07
C ALA A 56 -22.23 0.32 13.57
N GLY A 57 -21.94 -0.60 14.50
CA GLY A 57 -21.32 -1.89 14.18
C GLY A 57 -19.81 -1.87 13.94
N ALA A 58 -19.15 -0.69 13.92
CA ALA A 58 -17.69 -0.61 13.70
C ALA A 58 -16.87 -1.41 14.71
N ALA A 59 -17.34 -1.48 15.96
CA ALA A 59 -16.67 -2.23 17.02
C ALA A 59 -16.80 -3.77 16.90
N ALA A 60 -17.76 -4.27 16.13
CA ALA A 60 -18.04 -5.70 15.99
C ALA A 60 -17.31 -6.35 14.80
N GLY A 61 -16.79 -5.56 13.85
CA GLY A 61 -16.13 -6.10 12.67
C GLY A 61 -14.83 -6.85 12.99
N LEU A 62 -14.54 -7.89 12.21
CA LEU A 62 -13.29 -8.65 12.25
C LEU A 62 -12.51 -8.51 10.93
N PRO A 63 -11.16 -8.56 10.96
CA PRO A 63 -10.38 -8.68 9.73
C PRO A 63 -10.69 -10.02 9.03
N GLY A 64 -10.65 -10.04 7.69
CA GLY A 64 -10.98 -11.23 6.91
C GLY A 64 -12.48 -11.47 6.67
N GLU A 65 -13.34 -10.58 7.17
CA GLU A 65 -14.79 -10.66 7.01
C GLU A 65 -15.35 -9.42 6.32
N ALA A 66 -16.39 -9.59 5.52
CA ALA A 66 -17.09 -8.47 4.90
C ALA A 66 -17.65 -7.52 5.99
N PRO A 67 -17.56 -6.19 5.81
CA PRO A 67 -17.16 -5.46 4.60
C PRO A 67 -15.65 -5.19 4.46
N PHE A 68 -14.80 -5.93 5.19
CA PHE A 68 -13.33 -5.86 5.16
C PHE A 68 -12.70 -4.54 5.62
N THR A 69 -13.47 -3.65 6.27
CA THR A 69 -12.97 -2.39 6.83
C THR A 69 -11.76 -2.56 7.75
N ARG A 70 -11.65 -3.72 8.43
CA ARG A 70 -10.54 -4.04 9.33
C ARG A 70 -9.40 -4.84 8.70
N GLY A 71 -9.47 -5.12 7.41
CA GLY A 71 -8.44 -5.85 6.66
C GLY A 71 -9.00 -7.02 5.86
N ARG A 72 -8.37 -7.31 4.71
CA ARG A 72 -8.78 -8.38 3.79
C ARG A 72 -8.48 -9.79 4.33
N THR A 73 -7.44 -9.94 5.14
CA THR A 73 -7.02 -11.24 5.68
C THR A 73 -7.19 -11.26 7.19
N ALA A 74 -7.65 -12.39 7.73
CA ALA A 74 -7.88 -12.54 9.17
C ALA A 74 -6.58 -12.47 9.98
N THR A 75 -5.48 -12.91 9.40
CA THR A 75 -4.14 -12.87 10.01
C THR A 75 -3.18 -12.17 9.04
N PRO A 76 -2.41 -11.17 9.50
CA PRO A 76 -1.35 -10.58 8.70
C PRO A 76 -0.19 -11.57 8.53
N PRO A 77 0.69 -11.39 7.53
CA PRO A 77 1.98 -12.07 7.47
C PRO A 77 2.77 -11.89 8.77
N ALA A 78 3.68 -12.81 9.08
CA ALA A 78 4.49 -12.75 10.32
C ALA A 78 5.25 -11.42 10.49
N GLY A 79 5.63 -10.77 9.38
CA GLY A 79 6.27 -9.44 9.35
C GLY A 79 5.31 -8.25 9.23
N GLY A 80 4.00 -8.44 9.36
CA GLY A 80 2.97 -7.39 9.22
C GLY A 80 2.55 -7.12 7.78
N TRP A 81 3.50 -6.77 6.90
CA TRP A 81 3.24 -6.50 5.48
C TRP A 81 4.38 -7.01 4.57
N ASP A 82 4.10 -7.09 3.26
CA ASP A 82 5.09 -7.38 2.22
C ASP A 82 5.92 -6.12 1.96
N ILE A 83 7.24 -6.21 2.13
CA ILE A 83 8.19 -5.18 1.74
C ILE A 83 8.52 -5.43 0.26
N ARG A 84 7.81 -4.72 -0.63
CA ARG A 84 8.03 -4.79 -2.07
C ARG A 84 8.86 -3.60 -2.55
N GLN A 85 10.08 -3.86 -2.99
CA GLN A 85 10.96 -2.81 -3.47
C GLN A 85 10.80 -2.59 -4.98
N LEU A 86 10.66 -1.33 -5.39
CA LEU A 86 10.61 -0.93 -6.79
C LEU A 86 12.03 -0.73 -7.34
N HIS A 87 12.33 -1.42 -8.42
CA HIS A 87 13.57 -1.30 -9.21
C HIS A 87 13.27 -0.64 -10.56
N VAL A 88 14.10 0.33 -10.94
CA VAL A 88 13.92 1.20 -12.12
C VAL A 88 15.16 1.27 -13.00
N GLU A 89 16.18 0.47 -12.69
CA GLU A 89 17.44 0.42 -13.38
C GLU A 89 17.24 0.01 -14.85
N THR A 90 17.96 0.68 -15.75
CA THR A 90 17.89 0.43 -17.20
C THR A 90 18.91 -0.60 -17.69
N GLU A 91 19.79 -1.07 -16.80
CA GLU A 91 20.87 -2.01 -17.12
C GLU A 91 20.72 -3.25 -16.24
N ALA A 92 20.55 -4.42 -16.88
CA ALA A 92 20.21 -5.67 -16.20
C ALA A 92 21.17 -6.04 -15.07
N ARG A 93 22.47 -5.86 -15.30
CA ARG A 93 23.51 -6.11 -14.28
C ARG A 93 23.34 -5.24 -13.03
N ARG A 94 23.09 -3.94 -13.21
CA ARG A 94 22.88 -3.02 -12.07
C ARG A 94 21.61 -3.39 -11.32
N LEU A 95 20.56 -3.77 -12.06
CA LEU A 95 19.32 -4.24 -11.46
C LEU A 95 19.56 -5.50 -10.62
N ALA A 96 20.32 -6.47 -11.15
CA ALA A 96 20.66 -7.70 -10.42
C ALA A 96 21.43 -7.42 -9.12
N GLU A 97 22.42 -6.52 -9.17
CA GLU A 97 23.19 -6.11 -7.99
C GLU A 97 22.29 -5.45 -6.93
N ALA A 98 21.40 -4.53 -7.34
CA ALA A 98 20.46 -3.87 -6.44
C ALA A 98 19.45 -4.85 -5.82
N VAL A 99 18.86 -5.72 -6.64
CA VAL A 99 17.88 -6.73 -6.21
C VAL A 99 18.43 -7.62 -5.10
N ILE A 100 19.66 -8.13 -5.26
CA ILE A 100 20.23 -9.02 -4.25
C ILE A 100 20.56 -8.26 -2.97
N ALA A 101 21.13 -7.07 -3.07
CA ALA A 101 21.41 -6.24 -1.90
C ALA A 101 20.13 -5.96 -1.09
N ASP A 102 19.01 -5.69 -1.77
CA ASP A 102 17.74 -5.42 -1.13
C ASP A 102 17.09 -6.68 -0.52
N LEU A 103 17.14 -7.82 -1.22
CA LEU A 103 16.67 -9.11 -0.69
C LEU A 103 17.46 -9.53 0.55
N GLU A 104 18.79 -9.37 0.54
CA GLU A 104 19.64 -9.60 1.71
C GLU A 104 19.38 -8.58 2.84
N GLY A 105 18.90 -7.39 2.48
CA GLY A 105 18.48 -6.32 3.39
C GLY A 105 17.07 -6.49 4.00
N GLY A 106 16.34 -7.54 3.63
CA GLY A 106 15.02 -7.86 4.20
C GLY A 106 13.82 -7.50 3.33
N VAL A 107 14.04 -7.12 2.06
CA VAL A 107 12.96 -7.05 1.05
C VAL A 107 12.37 -8.44 0.82
N THR A 108 11.04 -8.52 0.73
CA THR A 108 10.31 -9.79 0.63
C THR A 108 9.72 -10.06 -0.74
N SER A 109 9.61 -9.04 -1.60
CA SER A 109 9.22 -9.18 -3.00
C SER A 109 9.77 -8.05 -3.86
N LEU A 110 9.77 -8.24 -5.18
CA LEU A 110 10.33 -7.28 -6.13
C LEU A 110 9.23 -6.67 -6.99
N SER A 111 9.30 -5.38 -7.27
CA SER A 111 8.58 -4.75 -8.39
C SER A 111 9.59 -4.24 -9.41
N LEU A 112 9.48 -4.70 -10.66
CA LEU A 112 10.40 -4.36 -11.73
C LEU A 112 9.73 -3.46 -12.75
N ARG A 113 10.21 -2.22 -12.90
CA ARG A 113 9.76 -1.34 -13.96
C ARG A 113 10.40 -1.74 -15.28
N LEU A 114 9.57 -1.98 -16.29
CA LEU A 114 10.03 -2.21 -17.66
C LEU A 114 10.05 -0.89 -18.43
N GLU A 115 10.94 -0.77 -19.40
CA GLU A 115 10.89 0.32 -20.37
C GLU A 115 9.62 0.22 -21.22
N ALA A 116 8.90 1.34 -21.31
CA ALA A 116 7.66 1.48 -22.08
C ALA A 116 7.55 2.94 -22.57
N PRO A 117 6.68 3.27 -23.53
CA PRO A 117 6.37 4.66 -23.90
C PRO A 117 6.21 5.60 -22.71
N GLY A 118 7.09 6.60 -22.61
CA GLY A 118 7.10 7.57 -21.50
C GLY A 118 7.62 7.04 -20.16
N GLN A 119 8.09 5.79 -20.09
CA GLN A 119 8.56 5.11 -18.89
C GLN A 119 9.99 4.59 -19.05
N ILE A 120 10.87 5.02 -18.14
CA ILE A 120 12.25 4.51 -18.05
C ILE A 120 12.25 3.28 -17.14
N GLY A 121 12.88 2.20 -17.58
CA GLY A 121 13.05 0.96 -16.82
C GLY A 121 13.95 -0.03 -17.55
N LEU A 122 13.91 -1.29 -17.11
CA LEU A 122 14.64 -2.37 -17.75
C LEU A 122 14.11 -2.61 -19.17
N PRO A 123 14.98 -2.69 -20.21
CA PRO A 123 14.54 -3.04 -21.56
C PRO A 123 13.70 -4.33 -21.55
N PRO A 124 12.51 -4.37 -22.18
CA PRO A 124 11.59 -5.50 -22.13
C PRO A 124 12.04 -6.63 -23.06
N ARG A 125 13.19 -7.21 -22.75
CA ARG A 125 13.80 -8.30 -23.51
C ARG A 125 14.07 -9.46 -22.55
N ALA A 126 13.84 -10.68 -23.03
CA ALA A 126 14.08 -11.90 -22.27
C ALA A 126 15.49 -11.99 -21.65
N PRO A 127 16.60 -11.72 -22.37
CA PRO A 127 17.94 -11.80 -21.78
C PRO A 127 18.16 -10.82 -20.62
N ASP A 128 17.64 -9.59 -20.72
CA ASP A 128 17.79 -8.59 -19.65
C ASP A 128 17.02 -8.99 -18.40
N LEU A 129 15.79 -9.47 -18.55
CA LEU A 129 15.01 -9.95 -17.40
C LEU A 129 15.66 -11.19 -16.77
N ALA A 130 16.19 -12.10 -17.60
CA ALA A 130 16.89 -13.29 -17.12
C ALA A 130 18.18 -12.96 -16.36
N GLU A 131 18.96 -11.99 -16.83
CA GLU A 131 20.17 -11.49 -16.16
C GLU A 131 19.83 -10.76 -14.86
N ALA A 132 18.86 -9.84 -14.91
CA ALA A 132 18.40 -9.07 -13.76
C ALA A 132 17.93 -9.96 -12.59
N LEU A 133 17.33 -11.11 -12.90
CA LEU A 133 16.83 -12.08 -11.92
C LEU A 133 17.70 -13.34 -11.81
N ALA A 134 18.94 -13.32 -12.29
CA ALA A 134 19.81 -14.51 -12.34
C ALA A 134 19.98 -15.18 -10.97
N SER A 135 20.17 -14.38 -9.93
CA SER A 135 20.44 -14.85 -8.56
C SER A 135 19.18 -14.91 -7.68
N VAL A 136 17.98 -14.69 -8.24
CA VAL A 136 16.72 -14.72 -7.50
C VAL A 136 16.07 -16.09 -7.60
N ASP A 137 15.70 -16.67 -6.45
CA ASP A 137 14.85 -17.86 -6.41
C ASP A 137 13.39 -17.47 -6.66
N LEU A 138 12.96 -17.69 -7.90
CA LEU A 138 11.62 -17.35 -8.39
C LEU A 138 10.51 -18.27 -7.86
N ALA A 139 10.84 -19.37 -7.16
CA ALA A 139 9.84 -20.22 -6.52
C ALA A 139 9.36 -19.65 -5.18
N ILE A 140 10.17 -18.77 -4.57
CA ILE A 140 9.87 -18.17 -3.27
C ILE A 140 9.67 -16.65 -3.34
N CYS A 141 10.40 -15.95 -4.22
CA CYS A 141 10.34 -14.49 -4.34
C CYS A 141 9.19 -14.07 -5.28
N PRO A 142 8.16 -13.36 -4.79
CA PRO A 142 7.12 -12.83 -5.66
C PRO A 142 7.66 -11.69 -6.53
N ILE A 143 7.32 -11.72 -7.82
CA ILE A 143 7.74 -10.69 -8.79
C ILE A 143 6.52 -9.95 -9.32
N ALA A 144 6.46 -8.65 -9.09
CA ALA A 144 5.56 -7.74 -9.78
C ALA A 144 6.29 -7.04 -10.93
N LEU A 145 5.56 -6.76 -12.00
CA LEU A 145 6.05 -5.92 -13.09
C LEU A 145 5.33 -4.57 -13.02
N GLU A 146 6.02 -3.48 -13.33
CA GLU A 146 5.40 -2.20 -13.72
C GLU A 146 5.61 -2.02 -15.23
N PRO A 147 4.78 -2.65 -16.07
CA PRO A 147 5.04 -2.70 -17.51
C PRO A 147 4.46 -1.51 -18.30
N GLY A 148 3.59 -0.68 -17.70
CA GLY A 148 2.87 0.33 -18.46
C GLY A 148 1.95 -0.28 -19.54
N ASP A 149 1.95 0.31 -20.73
CA ASP A 149 1.13 -0.10 -21.88
C ASP A 149 1.58 -1.43 -22.51
N ILE A 150 2.84 -1.83 -22.33
CA ILE A 150 3.38 -3.11 -22.81
C ILE A 150 3.09 -4.29 -21.87
N TYR A 151 2.06 -4.20 -21.01
CA TYR A 151 1.71 -5.26 -20.06
C TYR A 151 1.53 -6.66 -20.67
N PRO A 152 1.03 -6.86 -21.92
CA PRO A 152 0.97 -8.20 -22.51
C PRO A 152 2.37 -8.78 -22.76
N ASP A 153 3.29 -7.97 -23.28
CA ASP A 153 4.67 -8.38 -23.57
C ASP A 153 5.43 -8.61 -22.26
N GLY A 154 5.30 -7.71 -21.30
CA GLY A 154 5.87 -7.87 -19.96
C GLY A 154 5.41 -9.15 -19.26
N ALA A 155 4.11 -9.44 -19.30
CA ALA A 155 3.57 -10.70 -18.77
C ALA A 155 4.16 -11.92 -19.51
N GLY A 156 4.29 -11.84 -20.84
CA GLY A 156 4.92 -12.86 -21.66
C GLY A 156 6.37 -13.15 -21.25
N LEU A 157 7.16 -12.11 -20.96
CA LEU A 157 8.56 -12.25 -20.52
C LEU A 157 8.67 -13.00 -19.19
N LEU A 158 7.88 -12.63 -18.18
CA LEU A 158 7.93 -13.28 -16.86
C LEU A 158 7.39 -14.71 -16.93
N LEU A 159 6.31 -14.94 -17.67
CA LEU A 159 5.78 -16.29 -17.93
C LEU A 159 6.82 -17.17 -18.65
N GLY A 160 7.51 -16.61 -19.64
CA GLY A 160 8.59 -17.25 -20.37
C GLY A 160 9.74 -17.64 -19.44
N LEU A 161 10.21 -16.70 -18.61
CA LEU A 161 11.28 -16.95 -17.65
C LEU A 161 10.91 -18.04 -16.64
N TRP A 162 9.69 -18.04 -16.10
CA TRP A 162 9.21 -19.11 -15.23
C TRP A 162 9.14 -20.46 -15.95
N GLY A 163 8.76 -20.48 -17.23
CA GLY A 163 8.77 -21.68 -18.07
C GLY A 163 10.17 -22.23 -18.29
N GLU A 164 11.11 -21.38 -18.69
CA GLU A 164 12.53 -21.71 -18.92
C GLU A 164 13.18 -22.25 -17.64
N ARG A 165 12.93 -21.63 -16.49
CA ARG A 165 13.43 -22.08 -15.18
C ARG A 165 12.61 -23.19 -14.55
N LYS A 166 11.58 -23.70 -15.25
CA LYS A 166 10.71 -24.81 -14.80
C LYS A 166 10.07 -24.58 -13.43
N ILE A 167 9.70 -23.34 -13.13
CA ILE A 167 8.99 -23.00 -11.89
C ILE A 167 7.59 -23.61 -11.96
N ALA A 168 7.22 -24.39 -10.94
CA ALA A 168 5.91 -25.03 -10.87
C ALA A 168 4.80 -23.98 -10.82
N ALA A 169 3.65 -24.25 -11.44
CA ALA A 169 2.57 -23.26 -11.53
C ALA A 169 2.08 -22.77 -10.14
N THR A 170 2.13 -23.62 -9.12
CA THR A 170 1.77 -23.29 -7.73
C THR A 170 2.76 -22.34 -7.04
N ASP A 171 4.00 -22.29 -7.54
CA ASP A 171 5.09 -21.52 -6.95
C ASP A 171 5.31 -20.19 -7.67
N ARG A 172 4.67 -20.00 -8.84
CA ARG A 172 4.69 -18.74 -9.60
C ARG A 172 3.85 -17.69 -8.86
N LYS A 173 4.52 -16.87 -8.07
CA LYS A 173 3.91 -15.77 -7.33
C LYS A 173 4.29 -14.46 -8.01
N GLY A 174 3.30 -13.68 -8.42
CA GLY A 174 3.59 -12.40 -9.05
C GLY A 174 2.35 -11.61 -9.41
N ALA A 175 2.58 -10.42 -9.94
CA ALA A 175 1.55 -9.54 -10.46
C ALA A 175 2.03 -8.93 -11.78
N PHE A 176 1.21 -9.03 -12.82
CA PHE A 176 1.53 -8.42 -14.11
C PHE A 176 1.16 -6.93 -14.18
N ASN A 177 0.46 -6.41 -13.16
CA ASN A 177 -0.07 -5.05 -13.06
C ASN A 177 -0.67 -4.51 -14.37
N ALA A 178 -1.49 -5.33 -15.02
CA ALA A 178 -2.22 -4.94 -16.22
C ALA A 178 -3.31 -3.92 -15.86
N ASP A 179 -3.07 -2.64 -16.15
CA ASP A 179 -4.03 -1.55 -15.94
C ASP A 179 -4.06 -0.58 -17.14
N PRO A 180 -4.66 -0.98 -18.27
CA PRO A 180 -4.69 -0.15 -19.48
C PRO A 180 -5.44 1.18 -19.27
N LEU A 181 -6.41 1.24 -18.35
CA LEU A 181 -7.15 2.46 -18.07
C LEU A 181 -6.32 3.43 -17.23
N GLY A 182 -5.62 2.94 -16.21
CA GLY A 182 -4.70 3.73 -15.41
C GLY A 182 -3.53 4.25 -16.23
N THR A 183 -2.96 3.42 -17.12
CA THR A 183 -1.92 3.86 -18.06
C THR A 183 -2.42 4.96 -18.98
N LEU A 184 -3.55 4.76 -19.67
CA LEU A 184 -4.13 5.77 -20.56
C LEU A 184 -4.44 7.09 -19.82
N ALA A 185 -4.95 7.02 -18.59
CA ALA A 185 -5.23 8.19 -17.78
C ALA A 185 -3.96 8.96 -17.37
N ALA A 186 -2.84 8.27 -17.13
CA ALA A 186 -1.59 8.86 -16.70
C ALA A 186 -0.74 9.41 -17.86
N THR A 187 -0.73 8.73 -19.01
CA THR A 187 0.18 9.02 -20.13
C THR A 187 -0.53 9.65 -21.34
N GLY A 188 -1.86 9.50 -21.44
CA GLY A 188 -2.64 9.94 -22.60
C GLY A 188 -2.42 9.10 -23.87
N ALA A 189 -1.75 7.95 -23.75
CA ALA A 189 -1.48 7.00 -24.83
C ALA A 189 -2.24 5.69 -24.60
#